data_AF-G3MKC6-F1
#
_entry.id   AF-G3MKC6-F1
#
_cell.length_a   1.000
_cell.length_b   1.000
_cell.length_c   1.000
_cell.angle_alpha   90.00
_cell.angle_beta   90.00
_cell.angle_gamma   90.00
#
_symmetry.space_group_name_H-M   'P 1'
#
loop_
_entity.id
_entity.type
_entity.pdbx_description
1 polymer ?
#
loop_
_entity_poly.entity_id
_entity_poly.type
_entity_poly.pdbx_seq_one_letter_code
_entity_poly.pdbx_strand_id
1 'polypeptide(L)'
;MSSVVEILEEMGFTTERAKKAIEVCGDGNVEAAMEWLLAHADEPMDTSEPAPKNPTSPTPAASGALEAAGNTGDAKDQMQQSSTESKESAPDAAAKSLKCDECGKLFRTPPEVEFHAVKSGHQSFSESVEEIKPLTEEEKQEQARKLEEKIRQRRLEREEKEKKEAIEREKERRKFGQEIATTRQKIEEQEMLKLAEEKKREKMEAMLAKKKVLEDIERDKQERREKFNMAAPAAASAPKPAAAAPAPVEPKKEYDQCRLQIRLTNGQTLTQTFGANEELAAVRLYVELNRTDGDQPFTLMTNFPKKVFTEDDYVKPLSALGLVPSAVVILTKAK
;
A
#
# COMPACT_ATOMS: atom_id res chain seq x y z
N MET A 1 23.84 -0.93 -13.16
CA MET A 1 22.68 -0.64 -12.30
C MET A 1 21.48 -0.86 -13.19
N SER A 2 20.92 -2.06 -13.21
CA SER A 2 19.75 -2.37 -14.04
C SER A 2 18.57 -1.54 -13.53
N SER A 3 17.84 -0.91 -14.44
CA SER A 3 16.66 -0.12 -14.07
C SER A 3 15.57 -1.04 -13.52
N VAL A 4 14.78 -0.57 -12.55
CA VAL A 4 13.61 -1.32 -12.06
C VAL A 4 12.66 -1.69 -13.21
N VAL A 5 12.62 -0.87 -14.27
CA VAL A 5 11.87 -1.16 -15.52
C VAL A 5 12.40 -2.45 -16.17
N GLU A 6 13.71 -2.58 -16.33
CA GLU A 6 14.34 -3.73 -17.00
C GLU A 6 14.10 -5.03 -16.21
N ILE A 7 14.14 -4.96 -14.89
CA ILE A 7 13.86 -6.12 -14.01
C ILE A 7 12.40 -6.56 -14.16
N LEU A 8 11.46 -5.62 -14.22
CA LEU A 8 10.03 -5.94 -14.42
C LEU A 8 9.74 -6.46 -15.83
N GLU A 9 10.47 -5.97 -16.84
CA GLU A 9 10.42 -6.52 -18.20
C GLU A 9 10.96 -7.96 -18.27
N GLU A 10 12.08 -8.25 -17.58
CA GLU A 10 12.62 -9.61 -17.45
C GLU A 10 11.65 -10.57 -16.74
N MET A 11 10.82 -10.05 -15.82
CA MET A 11 9.76 -10.81 -15.14
C MET A 11 8.49 -10.99 -15.97
N GLY A 12 8.43 -10.41 -17.17
CA GLY A 12 7.32 -10.57 -18.11
C GLY A 12 6.21 -9.52 -18.02
N PHE A 13 6.45 -8.42 -17.30
CA PHE A 13 5.55 -7.25 -17.33
C PHE A 13 5.87 -6.37 -18.53
N THR A 14 4.86 -5.74 -19.12
CA THR A 14 5.08 -4.81 -20.24
C THR A 14 5.79 -3.55 -19.76
N THR A 15 6.66 -2.99 -20.61
CA THR A 15 7.39 -1.75 -20.36
C THR A 15 6.50 -0.61 -19.87
N GLU A 16 5.31 -0.47 -20.45
CA GLU A 16 4.37 0.60 -20.11
C GLU A 16 3.78 0.43 -18.72
N ARG A 17 3.47 -0.81 -18.32
CA ARG A 17 3.00 -1.12 -16.97
C ARG A 17 4.11 -0.93 -15.95
N ALA A 18 5.33 -1.38 -16.26
CA ALA A 18 6.50 -1.18 -15.40
C ALA A 18 6.80 0.31 -15.16
N LYS A 19 6.72 1.15 -16.21
CA LYS A 19 6.87 2.61 -16.08
C LYS A 19 5.78 3.23 -15.21
N LYS A 20 4.51 2.86 -15.42
CA LYS A 20 3.40 3.37 -14.60
C LYS A 20 3.52 2.95 -13.13
N ALA A 21 3.96 1.72 -12.88
CA ALA A 21 4.22 1.24 -11.53
C ALA A 21 5.35 2.04 -10.85
N ILE A 22 6.39 2.42 -11.58
CA ILE A 22 7.49 3.23 -11.06
C ILE A 22 7.07 4.69 -10.86
N GLU A 23 6.20 5.24 -11.71
CA GLU A 23 5.62 6.58 -11.49
C GLU A 23 4.80 6.65 -10.20
N VAL A 24 4.15 5.55 -9.80
CA VAL A 24 3.32 5.49 -8.59
C VAL A 24 4.13 5.08 -7.35
N CYS A 25 5.05 4.11 -7.48
CA CYS A 25 5.77 3.51 -6.35
C CYS A 25 7.19 4.09 -6.13
N GLY A 26 7.74 4.82 -7.09
CA GLY A 26 9.12 5.29 -7.10
C GLY A 26 10.11 4.23 -7.61
N ASP A 27 11.25 4.69 -8.12
CA ASP A 27 12.33 3.92 -8.74
C ASP A 27 13.23 3.17 -7.73
N GLY A 28 13.03 3.40 -6.43
CA GLY A 28 13.85 2.82 -5.36
C GLY A 28 13.45 1.41 -4.92
N ASN A 29 12.27 0.90 -5.29
CA ASN A 29 11.78 -0.39 -4.78
C ASN A 29 11.02 -1.22 -5.84
N VAL A 30 11.68 -2.27 -6.34
CA VAL A 30 11.12 -3.23 -7.31
C VAL A 30 9.91 -3.98 -6.74
N GLU A 31 9.93 -4.33 -5.45
CA GLU A 31 8.85 -5.10 -4.82
C GLU A 31 7.56 -4.28 -4.72
N ALA A 32 7.67 -2.98 -4.41
CA ALA A 32 6.52 -2.07 -4.37
C ALA A 32 5.89 -1.89 -5.76
N ALA A 33 6.72 -1.75 -6.80
CA ALA A 33 6.25 -1.68 -8.18
C ALA A 33 5.58 -2.99 -8.63
N MET A 34 6.11 -4.15 -8.23
CA MET A 34 5.52 -5.45 -8.53
C MET A 34 4.18 -5.67 -7.80
N GLU A 35 4.08 -5.32 -6.53
CA GLU A 35 2.85 -5.42 -5.75
C GLU A 35 1.73 -4.55 -6.34
N TRP A 36 2.08 -3.33 -6.77
CA TRP A 36 1.13 -2.45 -7.46
C TRP A 36 0.68 -3.03 -8.80
N LEU A 37 1.59 -3.63 -9.58
CA LEU A 37 1.28 -4.28 -10.86
C LEU A 37 0.33 -5.46 -10.71
N LEU A 38 0.50 -6.26 -9.65
CA LEU A 38 -0.36 -7.39 -9.32
C LEU A 38 -1.74 -6.93 -8.83
N ALA A 39 -1.79 -5.87 -8.01
CA ALA A 39 -3.04 -5.31 -7.52
C ALA A 39 -3.90 -4.68 -8.64
N HIS A 40 -3.27 -4.20 -9.70
CA HIS A 40 -3.94 -3.57 -10.86
C HIS A 40 -3.91 -4.46 -12.11
N ALA A 41 -3.68 -5.77 -11.96
CA ALA A 41 -3.58 -6.74 -13.07
C ALA A 41 -4.83 -6.76 -13.96
N ASP A 42 -6.00 -6.60 -13.36
CA ASP A 42 -7.30 -6.71 -14.03
C ASP A 42 -7.84 -5.39 -14.62
N GLU A 43 -7.14 -4.27 -14.43
CA GLU A 43 -7.54 -3.01 -15.05
C GLU A 43 -7.15 -3.00 -16.53
N PRO A 44 -8.11 -2.85 -17.46
CA PRO A 44 -7.82 -2.69 -18.88
C PRO A 44 -7.15 -1.33 -19.09
N MET A 45 -5.83 -1.34 -19.19
CA MET A 45 -5.06 -0.20 -19.71
C MET A 45 -5.33 -0.12 -21.21
N ASP A 46 -6.19 0.81 -21.58
CA ASP A 46 -6.64 1.06 -22.95
C ASP A 46 -5.54 1.76 -23.75
N THR A 47 -4.64 0.99 -24.38
CA THR A 47 -3.87 1.42 -25.56
C THR A 47 -3.41 0.19 -26.36
N SER A 48 -3.65 0.28 -27.67
CA SER A 48 -3.45 -0.72 -28.73
C SER A 48 -2.27 -1.70 -28.58
N GLU A 49 -2.63 -2.98 -28.66
CA GLU A 49 -1.82 -4.20 -28.80
C GLU A 49 -0.70 -4.12 -29.88
N PRO A 50 0.49 -4.70 -29.61
CA PRO A 50 0.80 -6.00 -30.22
C PRO A 50 1.30 -7.01 -29.18
N ALA A 51 0.59 -8.14 -29.07
CA ALA A 51 1.01 -9.29 -28.26
C ALA A 51 2.23 -10.01 -28.90
N PRO A 52 3.29 -10.34 -28.12
CA PRO A 52 4.28 -11.30 -28.58
C PRO A 52 3.73 -12.73 -28.48
N LYS A 53 4.04 -13.52 -29.52
CA LYS A 53 3.48 -14.84 -29.81
C LYS A 53 4.22 -15.96 -29.08
N ASN A 54 3.43 -16.81 -28.38
CA ASN A 54 3.54 -18.28 -28.20
C ASN A 54 4.66 -18.91 -27.31
N PRO A 55 4.49 -20.19 -26.84
CA PRO A 55 3.32 -20.79 -26.17
C PRO A 55 3.68 -21.81 -25.04
N THR A 56 2.87 -21.93 -23.98
CA THR A 56 2.58 -23.15 -23.16
C THR A 56 1.71 -22.68 -21.98
N SER A 57 0.48 -23.13 -21.69
CA SER A 57 -0.18 -24.44 -21.86
C SER A 57 -1.72 -24.26 -21.89
N PRO A 58 -2.49 -25.25 -22.37
CA PRO A 58 -3.89 -25.06 -22.76
C PRO A 58 -4.90 -25.35 -21.64
N THR A 59 -5.95 -24.54 -21.62
CA THR A 59 -7.29 -24.89 -21.13
C THR A 59 -8.22 -24.91 -22.35
N PRO A 60 -9.12 -25.89 -22.51
CA PRO A 60 -10.34 -25.72 -23.31
C PRO A 60 -11.57 -25.69 -22.38
N ALA A 61 -12.37 -24.60 -22.40
CA ALA A 61 -13.49 -24.35 -23.33
C ALA A 61 -14.70 -25.26 -23.03
N ALA A 62 -15.98 -24.87 -23.04
CA ALA A 62 -16.72 -23.67 -23.40
C ALA A 62 -18.17 -23.82 -22.88
N SER A 63 -18.96 -22.74 -22.89
CA SER A 63 -20.41 -22.68 -23.21
C SER A 63 -20.89 -21.25 -22.88
N GLY A 64 -21.67 -20.53 -23.66
CA GLY A 64 -22.38 -20.79 -24.90
C GLY A 64 -23.33 -19.61 -25.09
N ALA A 65 -23.43 -19.10 -26.32
CA ALA A 65 -24.39 -18.05 -26.68
C ALA A 65 -25.73 -18.67 -27.09
N LEU A 66 -26.83 -18.02 -26.74
CA LEU A 66 -28.10 -18.08 -27.45
C LEU A 66 -28.68 -16.66 -27.47
N GLU A 67 -29.13 -16.21 -28.64
CA GLU A 67 -30.46 -15.62 -28.89
C GLU A 67 -30.49 -15.01 -30.29
N ALA A 68 -31.65 -15.17 -30.94
CA ALA A 68 -31.96 -14.82 -32.31
C ALA A 68 -32.57 -13.41 -32.43
N ALA A 69 -32.43 -12.79 -33.61
CA ALA A 69 -33.51 -12.16 -34.40
C ALA A 69 -33.04 -10.95 -35.23
N GLY A 70 -33.37 -10.96 -36.52
CA GLY A 70 -34.04 -9.80 -37.15
C GLY A 70 -33.24 -8.85 -38.05
N ASN A 71 -33.30 -9.16 -39.36
CA ASN A 71 -33.75 -8.27 -40.45
C ASN A 71 -32.73 -7.53 -41.37
N THR A 72 -33.06 -7.61 -42.68
CA THR A 72 -32.67 -6.78 -43.86
C THR A 72 -31.18 -6.73 -44.26
N GLY A 73 -30.71 -7.08 -45.47
CA GLY A 73 -31.35 -7.25 -46.77
C GLY A 73 -31.18 -6.00 -47.65
N ASP A 74 -30.09 -5.90 -48.44
CA ASP A 74 -30.09 -5.34 -49.81
C ASP A 74 -28.77 -5.62 -50.59
N ALA A 75 -28.94 -5.93 -51.88
CA ALA A 75 -28.00 -5.90 -53.03
C ALA A 75 -26.72 -6.77 -53.05
N LYS A 76 -26.23 -7.32 -54.16
CA LYS A 76 -26.68 -7.62 -55.54
C LYS A 76 -25.47 -8.27 -56.27
N ASP A 77 -25.71 -9.19 -57.22
CA ASP A 77 -24.82 -9.65 -58.33
C ASP A 77 -23.49 -10.34 -57.97
N GLN A 78 -22.96 -11.36 -58.66
CA GLN A 78 -23.21 -12.05 -59.93
C GLN A 78 -22.47 -13.42 -59.83
N MET A 79 -23.11 -14.56 -60.06
CA MET A 79 -23.01 -15.38 -61.28
C MET A 79 -21.59 -15.75 -61.74
N GLN A 80 -21.23 -17.05 -61.66
CA GLN A 80 -20.99 -17.87 -62.87
C GLN A 80 -20.98 -19.38 -62.58
N GLN A 81 -21.79 -20.10 -63.35
CA GLN A 81 -21.84 -21.55 -63.49
C GLN A 81 -20.66 -22.06 -64.33
N SER A 82 -20.18 -23.29 -64.07
CA SER A 82 -20.20 -24.37 -65.07
C SER A 82 -19.61 -25.68 -64.53
N SER A 83 -20.37 -26.74 -64.77
CA SER A 83 -20.18 -28.17 -64.53
C SER A 83 -18.95 -28.77 -65.23
N THR A 84 -18.39 -29.86 -64.68
CA THR A 84 -17.97 -31.05 -65.47
C THR A 84 -17.76 -32.28 -64.57
N GLU A 85 -18.04 -33.44 -65.15
CA GLU A 85 -18.34 -34.76 -64.58
C GLU A 85 -17.16 -35.61 -64.03
N SER A 86 -17.52 -36.45 -63.05
CA SER A 86 -17.25 -37.90 -62.88
C SER A 86 -15.84 -38.49 -62.94
N LYS A 87 -15.44 -39.19 -61.86
CA LYS A 87 -14.75 -40.49 -61.96
C LYS A 87 -14.92 -41.36 -60.68
N GLU A 88 -15.57 -42.50 -60.84
CA GLU A 88 -15.63 -43.62 -59.89
C GLU A 88 -14.35 -44.48 -59.97
N SER A 89 -13.98 -45.11 -58.85
CA SER A 89 -13.14 -46.32 -58.83
C SER A 89 -13.36 -47.16 -57.54
N ALA A 90 -13.96 -48.34 -57.75
CA ALA A 90 -13.86 -49.68 -57.10
C ALA A 90 -13.85 -49.91 -55.56
N PRO A 91 -14.39 -51.06 -55.06
CA PRO A 91 -14.45 -51.42 -53.65
C PRO A 91 -13.25 -52.27 -53.20
N ASP A 92 -12.50 -51.79 -52.20
CA ASP A 92 -11.45 -52.58 -51.53
C ASP A 92 -12.00 -53.21 -50.25
N ALA A 93 -11.50 -54.40 -49.91
CA ALA A 93 -11.98 -55.20 -48.78
C ALA A 93 -11.65 -54.50 -47.46
N ALA A 94 -12.62 -53.78 -46.89
CA ALA A 94 -12.46 -53.03 -45.65
C ALA A 94 -12.02 -53.93 -44.48
N ALA A 95 -10.84 -53.67 -43.93
CA ALA A 95 -10.34 -54.29 -42.71
C ALA A 95 -11.33 -54.11 -41.55
N LYS A 96 -11.56 -55.18 -40.78
CA LYS A 96 -12.63 -55.24 -39.77
C LYS A 96 -12.15 -54.97 -38.34
N SER A 97 -10.84 -55.03 -38.09
CA SER A 97 -10.20 -54.62 -36.84
C SER A 97 -8.74 -54.20 -37.06
N LEU A 98 -8.16 -53.43 -36.13
CA LEU A 98 -6.74 -53.06 -36.11
C LEU A 98 -6.07 -53.73 -34.90
N LYS A 99 -4.97 -54.45 -35.07
CA LYS A 99 -4.18 -55.01 -33.96
C LYS A 99 -2.97 -54.14 -33.68
N CYS A 100 -2.58 -54.00 -32.42
CA CYS A 100 -1.25 -53.49 -32.07
C CYS A 100 -0.24 -54.64 -32.17
N ASP A 101 0.82 -54.47 -32.95
CA ASP A 101 1.84 -55.50 -33.15
C ASP A 101 2.77 -55.67 -31.92
N GLU A 102 2.83 -54.65 -31.05
CA GLU A 102 3.67 -54.64 -29.86
C GLU A 102 3.02 -55.36 -28.67
N CYS A 103 1.68 -55.37 -28.59
CA CYS A 103 0.97 -56.00 -27.46
C CYS A 103 -0.16 -56.95 -27.85
N GLY A 104 -0.41 -57.15 -29.15
CA GLY A 104 -1.41 -58.08 -29.68
C GLY A 104 -2.87 -57.68 -29.40
N LYS A 105 -3.13 -56.48 -28.87
CA LYS A 105 -4.50 -56.02 -28.60
C LYS A 105 -5.20 -55.64 -29.90
N LEU A 106 -6.43 -56.10 -30.04
CA LEU A 106 -7.31 -55.79 -31.16
C LEU A 106 -8.20 -54.60 -30.81
N PHE A 107 -8.36 -53.69 -31.76
CA PHE A 107 -9.12 -52.46 -31.67
C PHE A 107 -10.16 -52.43 -32.78
N ARG A 108 -11.34 -51.92 -32.47
CA ARG A 108 -12.47 -51.95 -33.38
C ARG A 108 -12.55 -50.68 -34.22
N THR A 109 -11.98 -49.59 -33.73
CA THR A 109 -12.06 -48.27 -34.38
C THR A 109 -10.72 -47.53 -34.30
N PRO A 110 -10.38 -46.68 -35.29
CA PRO A 110 -9.18 -45.85 -35.26
C PRO A 110 -9.01 -44.97 -33.99
N PRO A 111 -10.06 -44.41 -33.37
CA PRO A 111 -9.93 -43.65 -32.12
C PRO A 111 -9.47 -44.50 -30.90
N GLU A 112 -9.81 -45.79 -30.86
CA GLU A 112 -9.33 -46.68 -29.79
C GLU A 112 -7.82 -46.97 -29.93
N VAL A 113 -7.32 -47.01 -31.17
CA VAL A 113 -5.90 -47.14 -31.51
C VAL A 113 -5.13 -45.90 -31.06
N GLU A 114 -5.64 -44.70 -31.33
CA GLU A 114 -5.06 -43.44 -30.85
C GLU A 114 -5.00 -43.38 -29.31
N PHE A 115 -6.08 -43.76 -28.63
CA PHE A 115 -6.11 -43.80 -27.17
C PHE A 115 -5.12 -44.83 -26.62
N HIS A 116 -4.99 -46.00 -27.27
CA HIS A 116 -4.00 -47.00 -26.91
C HIS A 116 -2.56 -46.51 -27.15
N ALA A 117 -2.31 -45.80 -28.24
CA ALA A 117 -1.02 -45.22 -28.57
C ALA A 117 -0.60 -44.16 -27.52
N VAL A 118 -1.52 -43.27 -27.12
CA VAL A 118 -1.24 -42.23 -26.11
C VAL A 118 -1.03 -42.83 -24.71
N LYS A 119 -1.83 -43.84 -24.35
CA LYS A 119 -1.77 -44.44 -23.00
C LYS A 119 -0.62 -45.43 -22.83
N SER A 120 -0.25 -46.15 -23.90
CA SER A 120 0.71 -47.26 -23.85
C SER A 120 2.03 -46.95 -24.54
N GLY A 121 2.07 -45.91 -25.39
CA GLY A 121 3.25 -45.52 -26.17
C GLY A 121 3.49 -46.36 -27.43
N HIS A 122 2.66 -47.36 -27.73
CA HIS A 122 2.82 -48.22 -28.90
C HIS A 122 2.40 -47.52 -30.19
N GLN A 123 3.16 -47.71 -31.26
CA GLN A 123 2.94 -47.03 -32.55
C GLN A 123 2.72 -47.99 -33.72
N SER A 124 3.01 -49.28 -33.53
CA SER A 124 2.88 -50.28 -34.59
C SER A 124 1.49 -50.93 -34.54
N PHE A 125 0.65 -50.61 -35.54
CA PHE A 125 -0.68 -51.19 -35.70
C PHE A 125 -0.86 -51.77 -37.10
N SER A 126 -1.43 -52.97 -37.19
CA SER A 126 -1.69 -53.66 -38.45
C SER A 126 -3.15 -54.08 -38.58
N GLU A 127 -3.65 -54.11 -39.80
CA GLU A 127 -5.04 -54.45 -40.10
C GLU A 127 -5.26 -55.97 -39.92
N SER A 128 -6.28 -56.35 -39.15
CA SER A 128 -6.65 -57.73 -38.84
C SER A 128 -8.08 -58.04 -39.28
N VAL A 129 -8.30 -59.28 -39.74
CA VAL A 129 -9.59 -59.77 -40.25
C VAL A 129 -10.49 -60.30 -39.12
N GLU A 130 -10.01 -60.32 -37.89
CA GLU A 130 -10.73 -60.85 -36.73
C GLU A 130 -11.82 -59.86 -36.27
N GLU A 131 -13.09 -60.24 -36.46
CA GLU A 131 -14.24 -59.49 -35.95
C GLU A 131 -14.32 -59.63 -34.42
N ILE A 132 -14.07 -58.54 -33.70
CA ILE A 132 -14.29 -58.49 -32.25
C ILE A 132 -15.79 -58.65 -31.99
N LYS A 133 -16.17 -59.75 -31.32
CA LYS A 133 -17.56 -60.04 -30.96
C LYS A 133 -18.15 -58.83 -30.20
N PRO A 134 -19.19 -58.16 -30.72
CA PRO A 134 -19.77 -57.01 -30.05
C PRO A 134 -20.28 -57.42 -28.67
N LEU A 135 -19.90 -56.63 -27.66
CA LEU A 135 -20.43 -56.73 -26.30
C LEU A 135 -21.97 -56.76 -26.38
N THR A 136 -22.60 -57.72 -25.70
CA THR A 136 -24.06 -57.91 -25.73
C THR A 136 -24.76 -56.64 -25.22
N GLU A 137 -25.98 -56.38 -25.69
CA GLU A 137 -26.72 -55.17 -25.32
C GLU A 137 -26.92 -55.06 -23.80
N GLU A 138 -27.07 -56.18 -23.10
CA GLU A 138 -27.19 -56.22 -21.64
C GLU A 138 -25.90 -55.79 -20.91
N GLU A 139 -24.73 -56.26 -21.36
CA GLU A 139 -23.44 -55.89 -20.74
C GLU A 139 -23.09 -54.42 -20.98
N LYS A 140 -23.45 -53.86 -22.15
CA LYS A 140 -23.31 -52.42 -22.42
C LYS A 140 -24.20 -51.58 -21.52
N GLN A 141 -25.45 -52.02 -21.30
CA GLN A 141 -26.37 -51.33 -20.40
C GLN A 141 -25.90 -51.39 -18.95
N GLU A 142 -25.34 -52.50 -18.49
CA GLU A 142 -24.80 -52.61 -17.12
C GLU A 142 -23.55 -51.71 -16.94
N GLN A 143 -22.66 -51.66 -17.92
CA GLN A 143 -21.50 -50.76 -17.91
C GLN A 143 -21.93 -49.28 -17.94
N ALA A 144 -22.95 -48.93 -18.73
CA ALA A 144 -23.52 -47.59 -18.74
C ALA A 144 -24.12 -47.22 -17.37
N ARG A 145 -24.89 -48.12 -16.74
CA ARG A 145 -25.44 -47.90 -15.39
C ARG A 145 -24.35 -47.74 -14.32
N LYS A 146 -23.30 -48.57 -14.36
CA LYS A 146 -22.14 -48.44 -13.45
C LYS A 146 -21.39 -47.13 -13.66
N LEU A 147 -21.27 -46.67 -14.91
CA LEU A 147 -20.64 -45.40 -15.25
C LEU A 147 -21.48 -44.21 -14.77
N GLU A 148 -22.79 -44.22 -15.01
CA GLU A 148 -23.74 -43.20 -14.53
C GLU A 148 -23.76 -43.11 -13.00
N GLU A 149 -23.78 -44.25 -12.30
CA GLU A 149 -23.74 -44.29 -10.84
C GLU A 149 -22.42 -43.70 -10.30
N LYS A 150 -21.29 -44.03 -10.94
CA LYS A 150 -19.98 -43.47 -10.58
C LYS A 150 -19.88 -41.97 -10.87
N ILE A 151 -20.48 -41.47 -11.95
CA ILE A 151 -20.59 -40.04 -12.25
C ILE A 151 -21.47 -39.35 -11.20
N ARG A 152 -22.59 -39.95 -10.82
CA ARG A 152 -23.49 -39.44 -9.77
C ARG A 152 -22.80 -39.36 -8.41
N GLN A 153 -22.08 -40.41 -8.02
CA GLN A 153 -21.28 -40.42 -6.78
C GLN A 153 -20.23 -39.30 -6.78
N ARG A 154 -19.45 -39.16 -7.87
CA ARG A 154 -18.45 -38.09 -7.99
C ARG A 154 -19.06 -36.68 -7.97
N ARG A 155 -20.27 -36.49 -8.50
CA ARG A 155 -20.98 -35.20 -8.45
C ARG A 155 -21.42 -34.86 -7.02
N LEU A 156 -22.00 -35.82 -6.30
CA LEU A 156 -22.41 -35.64 -4.92
C LEU A 156 -21.20 -35.36 -4.00
N GLU A 157 -20.11 -36.09 -4.18
CA GLU A 157 -18.87 -35.86 -3.44
C GLU A 157 -18.30 -34.45 -3.70
N ARG A 158 -18.29 -34.01 -4.96
CA ARG A 158 -17.86 -32.66 -5.33
C ARG A 158 -18.76 -31.60 -4.69
N GLU A 159 -20.08 -31.76 -4.77
CA GLU A 159 -21.04 -30.82 -4.18
C GLU A 159 -20.91 -30.74 -2.66
N GLU A 160 -20.72 -31.87 -1.97
CA GLU A 160 -20.46 -31.88 -0.53
C GLU A 160 -19.14 -31.20 -0.17
N LYS A 161 -18.10 -31.41 -0.97
CA LYS A 161 -16.80 -30.76 -0.76
C LYS A 161 -16.91 -29.25 -0.94
N GLU A 162 -17.56 -28.78 -2.01
CA GLU A 162 -17.79 -27.37 -2.27
C GLU A 162 -18.63 -26.72 -1.15
N LYS A 163 -19.65 -27.41 -0.63
CA LYS A 163 -20.43 -26.94 0.54
C LYS A 163 -19.57 -26.84 1.80
N LYS A 164 -18.69 -27.82 2.06
CA LYS A 164 -17.77 -27.79 3.20
C LYS A 164 -16.77 -26.64 3.07
N GLU A 165 -16.15 -26.49 1.91
CA GLU A 165 -15.21 -25.40 1.62
C GLU A 165 -15.90 -24.02 1.71
N ALA A 166 -17.16 -23.90 1.27
CA ALA A 166 -17.92 -22.66 1.43
C ALA A 166 -18.23 -22.33 2.90
N ILE A 167 -18.60 -23.33 3.71
CA ILE A 167 -18.83 -23.16 5.15
C ILE A 167 -17.52 -22.81 5.87
N GLU A 168 -16.40 -23.43 5.50
CA GLU A 168 -15.09 -23.11 6.08
C GLU A 168 -14.63 -21.70 5.71
N ARG A 169 -14.76 -21.29 4.44
CA ARG A 169 -14.46 -19.92 4.00
C ARG A 169 -15.27 -18.87 4.76
N GLU A 170 -16.56 -19.11 4.97
CA GLU A 170 -17.41 -18.19 5.76
C GLU A 170 -17.04 -18.21 7.26
N LYS A 171 -16.65 -19.36 7.81
CA LYS A 171 -16.14 -19.45 9.20
C LYS A 171 -14.82 -18.68 9.35
N GLU A 172 -13.91 -18.82 8.41
CA GLU A 172 -12.63 -18.10 8.40
C GLU A 172 -12.84 -16.60 8.30
N ARG A 173 -13.74 -16.14 7.43
CA ARG A 173 -14.12 -14.71 7.37
C ARG A 173 -14.58 -14.19 8.75
N ARG A 174 -15.44 -14.94 9.44
CA ARG A 174 -15.93 -14.54 10.78
C ARG A 174 -14.84 -14.57 11.84
N LYS A 175 -14.01 -15.62 11.83
CA LYS A 175 -12.87 -15.75 12.75
C LYS A 175 -11.87 -14.60 12.54
N PHE A 176 -11.50 -14.32 11.30
CA PHE A 176 -10.59 -13.22 10.96
C PHE A 176 -11.16 -11.86 11.40
N GLY A 177 -12.45 -11.62 11.22
CA GLY A 177 -13.11 -10.43 11.75
C GLY A 177 -13.04 -10.32 13.28
N GLN A 178 -13.25 -11.42 14.00
CA GLN A 178 -13.13 -11.48 15.46
C GLN A 178 -11.68 -11.33 15.92
N GLU A 179 -10.72 -11.91 15.20
CA GLU A 179 -9.29 -11.80 15.46
C GLU A 179 -8.79 -10.36 15.26
N ILE A 180 -9.24 -9.67 14.22
CA ILE A 180 -8.94 -8.24 14.03
C ILE A 180 -9.45 -7.42 15.21
N ALA A 181 -10.70 -7.64 15.62
CA ALA A 181 -11.32 -6.89 16.72
C ALA A 181 -10.59 -7.14 18.06
N THR A 182 -10.28 -8.39 18.37
CA THR A 182 -9.53 -8.75 19.59
C THR A 182 -8.08 -8.28 19.54
N THR A 183 -7.45 -8.25 18.37
CA THR A 183 -6.09 -7.71 18.20
C THR A 183 -6.06 -6.20 18.44
N ARG A 184 -7.02 -5.45 17.90
CA ARG A 184 -7.17 -4.01 18.18
C ARG A 184 -7.32 -3.73 19.67
N GLN A 185 -8.21 -4.46 20.35
CA GLN A 185 -8.41 -4.30 21.80
C GLN A 185 -7.12 -4.57 22.59
N LYS A 186 -6.37 -5.62 22.23
CA LYS A 186 -5.09 -5.92 22.87
C LYS A 186 -4.03 -4.83 22.65
N ILE A 187 -3.99 -4.23 21.46
CA ILE A 187 -3.07 -3.13 21.16
C ILE A 187 -3.42 -1.91 22.03
N GLU A 188 -4.70 -1.52 22.07
CA GLU A 188 -5.18 -0.40 22.89
C GLU A 188 -4.92 -0.64 24.40
N GLU A 189 -5.19 -1.85 24.90
CA GLU A 189 -4.87 -2.23 26.28
C GLU A 189 -3.38 -2.16 26.59
N GLN A 190 -2.52 -2.62 25.67
CA GLN A 190 -1.06 -2.56 25.83
C GLN A 190 -0.54 -1.11 25.84
N GLU A 191 -1.07 -0.26 24.97
CA GLU A 191 -0.70 1.17 24.94
C GLU A 191 -1.12 1.87 26.23
N MET A 192 -2.33 1.61 26.72
CA MET A 192 -2.82 2.13 27.99
C MET A 192 -2.01 1.64 29.18
N LEU A 193 -1.59 0.37 29.17
CA LEU A 193 -0.73 -0.20 30.22
C LEU A 193 0.66 0.45 30.22
N LYS A 194 1.29 0.61 29.05
CA LYS A 194 2.59 1.28 28.92
C LYS A 194 2.53 2.72 29.41
N LEU A 195 1.50 3.46 29.02
CA LEU A 195 1.30 4.84 29.47
C LEU A 195 1.08 4.93 30.99
N ALA A 196 0.39 3.95 31.59
CA ALA A 196 0.22 3.86 33.03
C ALA A 196 1.54 3.53 33.76
N GLU A 197 2.37 2.66 33.18
CA GLU A 197 3.70 2.31 33.71
C GLU A 197 4.67 3.49 33.64
N GLU A 198 4.72 4.21 32.52
CA GLU A 198 5.54 5.42 32.36
C GLU A 198 5.15 6.49 33.38
N LYS A 199 3.84 6.76 33.54
CA LYS A 199 3.35 7.68 34.59
C LYS A 199 3.73 7.23 36.00
N LYS A 200 3.78 5.92 36.27
CA LYS A 200 4.25 5.40 37.57
C LYS A 200 5.76 5.60 37.72
N ARG A 201 6.53 5.34 36.67
CA ARG A 201 7.99 5.52 36.65
C ARG A 201 8.38 6.98 36.87
N GLU A 202 7.75 7.90 36.13
CA GLU A 202 7.95 9.34 36.30
C GLU A 202 7.58 9.81 37.71
N LYS A 203 6.48 9.31 38.29
CA LYS A 203 6.10 9.62 39.68
C LYS A 203 7.16 9.12 40.67
N MET A 204 7.71 7.93 40.48
CA MET A 204 8.75 7.36 41.33
C MET A 204 10.06 8.13 41.19
N GLU A 205 10.48 8.45 39.96
CA GLU A 205 11.68 9.26 39.69
C GLU A 205 11.53 10.68 40.26
N ALA A 206 10.37 11.31 40.11
CA ALA A 206 10.07 12.61 40.69
C ALA A 206 10.08 12.56 42.23
N MET A 207 9.58 11.48 42.84
CA MET A 207 9.65 11.27 44.28
C MET A 207 11.11 11.13 44.74
N LEU A 208 11.91 10.34 44.03
CA LEU A 208 13.33 10.16 44.33
C LEU A 208 14.12 11.45 44.15
N ALA A 209 13.86 12.22 43.10
CA ALA A 209 14.47 13.54 42.87
C ALA A 209 14.11 14.51 43.99
N LYS A 210 12.84 14.56 44.42
CA LYS A 210 12.40 15.37 45.56
C LYS A 210 13.11 14.96 46.85
N LYS A 211 13.26 13.65 47.11
CA LYS A 211 14.00 13.15 48.28
C LYS A 211 15.45 13.60 48.26
N LYS A 212 16.14 13.45 47.12
CA LYS A 212 17.54 13.91 46.96
C LYS A 212 17.71 15.40 47.23
N VAL A 213 16.83 16.24 46.67
CA VAL A 213 16.86 17.69 46.92
C VAL A 213 16.65 18.00 48.40
N LEU A 214 15.76 17.27 49.07
CA LEU A 214 15.49 17.45 50.49
C LEU A 214 16.70 17.07 51.36
N GLU A 215 17.37 15.96 51.03
CA GLU A 215 18.62 15.53 51.66
C GLU A 215 19.77 16.54 51.44
N ASP A 216 19.89 17.09 50.23
CA ASP A 216 20.89 18.12 49.92
C ASP A 216 20.65 19.42 50.71
N ILE A 217 19.39 19.85 50.86
CA ILE A 217 19.01 21.00 51.69
C ILE A 217 19.31 20.73 53.17
N GLU A 218 19.06 19.50 53.63
CA GLU A 218 19.37 19.11 55.01
C GLU A 218 20.88 19.13 55.27
N ARG A 219 21.68 18.58 54.35
CA ARG A 219 23.14 18.64 54.42
C ARG A 219 23.64 20.09 54.43
N ASP A 220 23.16 20.96 53.53
CA ASP A 220 23.54 22.38 53.50
C ASP A 220 23.15 23.12 54.80
N LYS A 221 21.96 22.82 55.35
CA LYS A 221 21.52 23.37 56.64
C LYS A 221 22.40 22.88 57.79
N GLN A 222 22.78 21.60 57.81
CA GLN A 222 23.68 21.05 58.82
C GLN A 222 25.06 21.71 58.73
N GLU A 223 25.65 21.80 57.54
CA GLU A 223 26.93 22.49 57.33
C GLU A 223 26.88 23.97 57.74
N ARG A 224 25.81 24.68 57.39
CA ARG A 224 25.64 26.08 57.81
C ARG A 224 25.50 26.20 59.33
N ARG A 225 24.78 25.27 59.97
CA ARG A 225 24.64 25.24 61.43
C ARG A 225 25.98 24.96 62.11
N GLU A 226 26.78 24.03 61.59
CA GLU A 226 28.12 23.74 62.09
C GLU A 226 29.08 24.92 61.88
N LYS A 227 29.09 25.53 60.68
CA LYS A 227 29.88 26.73 60.37
C LYS A 227 29.49 27.92 61.25
N PHE A 228 28.20 28.12 61.52
CA PHE A 228 27.71 29.17 62.41
C PHE A 228 28.02 28.87 63.89
N ASN A 229 28.02 27.59 64.29
CA ASN A 229 28.36 27.18 65.65
C ASN A 229 29.87 27.15 65.92
N MET A 230 30.71 27.21 64.88
CA MET A 230 32.19 27.28 64.99
C MET A 230 32.80 28.68 64.76
N ALA A 231 32.00 29.72 64.47
CA ALA A 231 32.52 31.07 64.18
C ALA A 231 32.07 32.15 65.19
N ALA A 232 33.02 32.63 66.02
CA ALA A 232 32.95 33.91 66.74
C ALA A 232 33.51 35.06 65.84
N PRO A 233 33.16 36.34 66.09
CA PRO A 233 33.10 37.36 65.04
C PRO A 233 34.49 37.93 64.69
N ALA A 234 34.86 37.88 63.40
CA ALA A 234 35.97 38.65 62.85
C ALA A 234 35.45 39.87 62.09
N ALA A 235 35.98 41.01 62.50
CA ALA A 235 35.77 42.39 62.06
C ALA A 235 35.27 42.61 60.62
N ALA A 236 34.24 43.46 60.54
CA ALA A 236 33.87 44.18 59.33
C ALA A 236 34.98 45.18 58.94
N SER A 237 35.65 44.93 57.81
CA SER A 237 36.44 45.93 57.09
C SER A 237 35.61 46.49 55.93
N ALA A 238 35.26 47.76 56.01
CA ALA A 238 34.63 48.53 54.93
C ALA A 238 35.63 48.78 53.78
N PRO A 239 35.22 48.73 52.49
CA PRO A 239 36.00 49.31 51.41
C PRO A 239 35.54 50.75 51.11
N LYS A 240 36.51 51.67 51.01
CA LYS A 240 36.39 53.03 50.46
C LYS A 240 36.49 53.00 48.92
N PRO A 241 36.01 54.04 48.20
CA PRO A 241 35.60 53.95 46.80
C PRO A 241 36.77 54.03 45.83
N ALA A 242 36.82 53.10 44.89
CA ALA A 242 37.66 53.18 43.70
C ALA A 242 36.76 53.20 42.45
N ALA A 243 37.02 54.22 41.62
CA ALA A 243 36.85 54.29 40.17
C ALA A 243 35.57 53.74 39.54
N ALA A 244 34.88 54.63 38.80
CA ALA A 244 33.82 54.30 37.87
C ALA A 244 34.25 53.17 36.91
N ALA A 245 33.70 51.99 37.13
CA ALA A 245 33.68 50.89 36.17
C ALA A 245 32.36 50.95 35.38
N PRO A 246 32.37 50.52 34.10
CA PRO A 246 31.22 50.65 33.21
C PRO A 246 30.04 49.80 33.70
N ALA A 247 28.83 50.22 33.34
CA ALA A 247 27.58 49.54 33.69
C ALA A 247 27.65 48.01 33.44
N PRO A 248 27.06 47.17 34.32
CA PRO A 248 26.94 45.75 34.07
C PRO A 248 26.15 45.52 32.78
N VAL A 249 26.80 44.94 31.77
CA VAL A 249 26.11 44.46 30.59
C VAL A 249 25.35 43.20 31.03
N GLU A 250 24.02 43.29 31.07
CA GLU A 250 23.14 42.16 31.35
C GLU A 250 23.45 41.01 30.37
N PRO A 251 23.53 39.75 30.85
CA PRO A 251 23.68 38.61 29.95
C PRO A 251 22.42 38.49 29.09
N LYS A 252 22.57 38.67 27.77
CA LYS A 252 21.50 38.44 26.79
C LYS A 252 21.10 36.97 26.88
N LYS A 253 19.97 36.67 27.53
CA LYS A 253 19.36 35.35 27.48
C LYS A 253 18.89 35.12 26.05
N GLU A 254 19.49 34.14 25.38
CA GLU A 254 18.98 33.63 24.11
C GLU A 254 17.74 32.80 24.42
N TYR A 255 16.61 33.16 23.81
CA TYR A 255 15.37 32.41 23.92
C TYR A 255 15.16 31.68 22.61
N ASP A 256 14.88 30.38 22.66
CA ASP A 256 14.63 29.56 21.45
C ASP A 256 13.21 29.73 20.88
N GLN A 257 12.33 30.41 21.62
CA GLN A 257 10.94 30.61 21.26
C GLN A 257 10.57 32.10 21.29
N CYS A 258 9.71 32.48 20.34
CA CYS A 258 9.20 33.82 20.14
C CYS A 258 7.67 33.81 20.15
N ARG A 259 7.04 34.44 21.15
CA ARG A 259 5.58 34.59 21.18
C ARG A 259 5.14 35.88 20.49
N LEU A 260 4.44 35.76 19.37
CA LEU A 260 3.94 36.90 18.61
C LEU A 260 2.45 37.10 18.84
N GLN A 261 2.07 38.33 19.18
CA GLN A 261 0.67 38.78 19.16
C GLN A 261 0.45 39.67 17.93
N ILE A 262 -0.35 39.19 17.00
CA ILE A 262 -0.62 39.82 15.71
C ILE A 262 -1.99 40.48 15.79
N ARG A 263 -2.03 41.81 15.69
CA ARG A 263 -3.28 42.60 15.70
C ARG A 263 -3.78 42.75 14.27
N LEU A 264 -4.95 42.19 13.98
CA LEU A 264 -5.58 42.29 12.67
C LEU A 264 -6.34 43.63 12.51
N THR A 265 -6.83 43.92 11.30
CA THR A 265 -7.50 45.18 10.97
C THR A 265 -8.92 45.31 11.52
N ASN A 266 -9.57 44.20 11.87
CA ASN A 266 -10.88 44.13 12.54
C ASN A 266 -10.77 44.29 14.06
N GLY A 267 -9.54 44.42 14.60
CA GLY A 267 -9.27 44.53 16.02
C GLY A 267 -9.13 43.18 16.75
N GLN A 268 -9.34 42.04 16.09
CA GLN A 268 -9.01 40.73 16.63
C GLN A 268 -7.48 40.56 16.71
N THR A 269 -7.03 39.69 17.62
CA THR A 269 -5.61 39.41 17.79
C THR A 269 -5.33 37.93 17.67
N LEU A 270 -4.45 37.54 16.74
CA LEU A 270 -3.92 36.19 16.65
C LEU A 270 -2.70 36.09 17.55
N THR A 271 -2.55 34.98 18.27
CA THR A 271 -1.39 34.73 19.12
C THR A 271 -0.78 33.41 18.72
N GLN A 272 0.51 33.41 18.37
CA GLN A 272 1.21 32.22 17.96
C GLN A 272 2.64 32.23 18.50
N THR A 273 3.15 31.05 18.84
CA THR A 273 4.54 30.83 19.23
C THR A 273 5.31 30.28 18.03
N PHE A 274 6.42 30.94 17.71
CA PHE A 274 7.33 30.62 16.61
C PHE A 274 8.72 30.30 17.18
N GLY A 275 9.56 29.63 16.39
CA GLY A 275 10.97 29.43 16.75
C GLY A 275 11.78 30.72 16.62
N ALA A 276 12.80 30.93 17.46
CA ALA A 276 13.64 32.12 17.39
C ALA A 276 14.41 32.27 16.06
N ASN A 277 14.73 31.14 15.43
CA ASN A 277 15.41 31.08 14.12
C ASN A 277 14.45 30.94 12.94
N GLU A 278 13.13 30.99 13.19
CA GLU A 278 12.13 30.93 12.14
C GLU A 278 12.06 32.26 11.40
N GLU A 279 11.73 32.24 10.11
CA GLU A 279 11.69 33.43 9.27
C GLU A 279 10.38 34.22 9.45
N LEU A 280 10.44 35.54 9.25
CA LEU A 280 9.24 36.37 9.30
C LEU A 280 8.22 36.00 8.18
N ALA A 281 8.67 35.38 7.08
CA ALA A 281 7.79 34.81 6.06
C ALA A 281 6.80 33.78 6.62
N ALA A 282 7.20 32.95 7.59
CA ALA A 282 6.31 31.99 8.24
C ALA A 282 5.18 32.68 9.01
N VAL A 283 5.48 33.82 9.64
CA VAL A 283 4.48 34.66 10.32
C VAL A 283 3.49 35.25 9.32
N ARG A 284 3.95 35.69 8.15
CA ARG A 284 3.07 36.18 7.07
C ARG A 284 2.12 35.08 6.58
N LEU A 285 2.64 33.89 6.32
CA LEU A 285 1.83 32.75 5.87
C LEU A 285 0.81 32.33 6.95
N TYR A 286 1.21 32.31 8.22
CA TYR A 286 0.30 32.05 9.33
C TYR A 286 -0.86 33.05 9.37
N VAL A 287 -0.59 34.32 9.11
CA VAL A 287 -1.62 35.36 9.03
C VAL A 287 -2.51 35.19 7.81
N GLU A 288 -1.97 34.84 6.64
CA GLU A 288 -2.76 34.57 5.43
C GLU A 288 -3.74 33.41 5.63
N LEU A 289 -3.35 32.37 6.37
CA LEU A 289 -4.20 31.21 6.68
C LEU A 289 -5.24 31.47 7.78
N ASN A 290 -4.91 32.28 8.78
CA ASN A 290 -5.75 32.48 9.97
C ASN A 290 -6.44 33.85 10.03
N ARG A 291 -6.29 34.69 9.00
CA ARG A 291 -6.96 36.00 8.95
C ARG A 291 -8.47 35.85 8.78
N THR A 292 -9.20 36.62 9.57
CA THR A 292 -10.65 36.81 9.49
C THR A 292 -11.03 38.14 8.84
N ASP A 293 -10.03 38.89 8.34
CA ASP A 293 -10.12 40.30 7.93
C ASP A 293 -10.26 40.53 6.41
N GLY A 294 -10.59 39.48 5.67
CA GLY A 294 -10.71 39.50 4.20
C GLY A 294 -9.37 39.30 3.48
N ASP A 295 -9.43 39.25 2.14
CA ASP A 295 -8.34 38.76 1.29
C ASP A 295 -7.36 39.86 0.80
N GLN A 296 -7.44 41.07 1.35
CA GLN A 296 -6.69 42.23 0.84
C GLN A 296 -5.17 42.15 1.12
N PRO A 297 -4.32 42.78 0.29
CA PRO A 297 -2.89 42.85 0.56
C PRO A 297 -2.62 43.63 1.85
N PHE A 298 -1.70 43.11 2.67
CA PHE A 298 -1.36 43.69 3.96
C PHE A 298 0.14 43.75 4.18
N THR A 299 0.54 44.64 5.09
CA THR A 299 1.92 44.84 5.53
C THR A 299 2.00 44.71 7.05
N LEU A 300 3.05 44.05 7.52
CA LEU A 300 3.30 43.85 8.95
C LEU A 300 4.13 45.02 9.49
N MET A 301 3.78 45.52 10.68
CA MET A 301 4.46 46.62 11.34
C MET A 301 4.64 46.35 12.85
N THR A 302 5.78 46.73 13.43
CA THR A 302 5.98 46.73 14.89
C THR A 302 5.57 48.07 15.50
N ASN A 303 5.21 48.08 16.79
CA ASN A 303 4.85 49.31 17.49
C ASN A 303 6.05 50.06 18.10
N PHE A 304 7.07 49.35 18.59
CA PHE A 304 8.27 49.97 19.16
C PHE A 304 9.50 49.06 19.06
N PRO A 305 10.61 49.51 18.44
CA PRO A 305 10.68 50.66 17.53
C PRO A 305 9.73 50.44 16.35
N LYS A 306 9.08 51.50 15.86
CA LYS A 306 8.18 51.38 14.70
C LYS A 306 8.99 51.00 13.47
N LYS A 307 8.83 49.76 13.01
CA LYS A 307 9.43 49.25 11.78
C LYS A 307 8.33 48.65 10.91
N VAL A 308 8.26 49.10 9.66
CA VAL A 308 7.43 48.50 8.62
C VAL A 308 8.26 47.43 7.94
N PHE A 309 7.79 46.18 7.93
CA PHE A 309 8.54 45.08 7.32
C PHE A 309 8.41 45.12 5.80
N THR A 310 9.55 44.97 5.11
CA THR A 310 9.67 44.93 3.65
C THR A 310 10.04 43.50 3.20
N GLU A 311 10.02 43.24 1.89
CA GLU A 311 10.38 41.94 1.29
C GLU A 311 11.70 41.37 1.83
N ASP A 312 12.72 42.22 1.98
CA ASP A 312 14.04 41.85 2.51
C ASP A 312 14.04 41.45 3.99
N ASP A 313 13.05 41.90 4.77
CA ASP A 313 12.92 41.52 6.18
C ASP A 313 12.17 40.20 6.36
N TYR A 314 11.44 39.71 5.33
CA TYR A 314 10.73 38.42 5.43
C TYR A 314 11.68 37.22 5.42
N VAL A 315 12.87 37.37 4.84
CA VAL A 315 13.92 36.33 4.79
C VAL A 315 14.75 36.28 6.08
N LYS A 316 14.62 37.27 6.97
CA LYS A 316 15.41 37.34 8.21
C LYS A 316 14.71 36.55 9.32
N PRO A 317 15.48 35.88 10.20
CA PRO A 317 14.92 35.18 11.35
C PRO A 317 14.36 36.16 12.39
N LEU A 318 13.38 35.72 13.18
CA LEU A 318 12.72 36.52 14.22
C LEU A 318 13.71 37.04 15.28
N SER A 319 14.79 36.31 15.55
CA SER A 319 15.89 36.73 16.43
C SER A 319 16.65 37.95 15.90
N ALA A 320 16.97 37.98 14.61
CA ALA A 320 17.67 39.09 13.96
C ALA A 320 16.80 40.36 13.86
N LEU A 321 15.48 40.19 13.83
CA LEU A 321 14.50 41.29 13.83
C LEU A 321 14.19 41.82 15.22
N GLY A 322 14.74 41.23 16.29
CA GLY A 322 14.52 41.65 17.67
C GLY A 322 13.10 41.40 18.17
N LEU A 323 12.41 40.40 17.62
CA LEU A 323 11.04 40.04 18.00
C LEU A 323 10.99 39.03 19.17
N VAL A 324 12.12 38.38 19.46
CA VAL A 324 12.32 37.44 20.57
C VAL A 324 12.52 38.21 21.88
N PRO A 325 11.94 37.80 23.03
CA PRO A 325 11.12 36.59 23.26
C PRO A 325 9.62 36.78 23.03
N SER A 326 9.13 38.02 22.99
CA SER A 326 7.73 38.32 22.74
C SER A 326 7.60 39.67 22.05
N ALA A 327 6.79 39.75 21.00
CA ALA A 327 6.55 40.99 20.28
C ALA A 327 5.09 41.12 19.81
N VAL A 328 4.70 42.38 19.59
CA VAL A 328 3.37 42.73 19.05
C VAL A 328 3.55 43.26 17.63
N VAL A 329 2.95 42.56 16.67
CA VAL A 329 2.95 42.94 15.25
C VAL A 329 1.54 43.40 14.89
N ILE A 330 1.44 44.46 14.11
CA ILE A 330 0.18 45.08 13.69
C ILE A 330 0.05 44.89 12.18
N LEU A 331 -1.11 44.41 11.77
CA LEU A 331 -1.50 44.30 10.37
C LEU A 331 -2.00 45.65 9.89
N THR A 332 -1.36 46.19 8.87
CA THR A 332 -1.79 47.41 8.20
C THR A 332 -2.14 47.10 6.75
N LYS A 333 -3.15 47.77 6.20
CA LYS A 333 -3.50 47.59 4.79
C LYS A 333 -2.33 48.07 3.93
N ALA A 334 -1.91 47.26 2.95
CA ALA A 334 -0.89 47.68 2.01
C ALA A 334 -1.42 48.93 1.27
N LYS A 335 -0.58 49.96 1.16
CA LYS A 335 -0.95 51.21 0.50
C LYS A 335 -0.81 51.10 -1.01
#